data_AF-A0A915AKF0-F1
#
_entry.id   AF-A0A915AKF0-F1
#
_cell.length_a   1.000
_cell.length_b   1.000
_cell.length_c   1.000
_cell.angle_alpha   90.00
_cell.angle_beta   90.00
_cell.angle_gamma   90.00
#
_symmetry.space_group_name_H-M   'P 1'
#
loop_
_entity.id
_entity.type
_entity.pdbx_description
1 polymer ?
#
loop_
_entity_poly.entity_id
_entity_poly.type
_entity_poly.pdbx_seq_one_letter_code
_entity_poly.pdbx_strand_id
1 'polypeptide(L)'
;SVCTYFLGEAIEIRSGCRMETTQKRMKKAVDEMIDEIDRKYLRDVQKKMFLCSSKCCDDKTLSREDVENCVDRCNMTMKGAQTTLERELGELQGQLSRCAMTCYDRLVQKYGPDPNKYSDAQMMSFNEQLEKCVSGCADDHIKLLPKIKQRFADSLH
;
A
#
# COMPACT_ATOMS: atom_id res chain seq x y z
N SER A 1 -9.91 8.97 8.28
CA SER A 1 -9.72 8.28 6.99
C SER A 1 -8.28 8.50 6.56
N VAL A 2 -7.52 7.42 6.35
CA VAL A 2 -6.06 7.42 6.09
C VAL A 2 -5.65 8.26 4.86
N CYS A 3 -6.63 8.65 4.04
CA CYS A 3 -6.46 9.50 2.87
C CYS A 3 -6.15 10.98 3.19
N THR A 4 -6.42 11.46 4.40
CA THR A 4 -6.23 12.88 4.76
C THR A 4 -4.87 13.19 5.37
N TYR A 5 -4.10 12.18 5.79
CA TYR A 5 -2.80 12.37 6.45
C TYR A 5 -1.60 12.35 5.50
N PHE A 6 -1.79 11.99 4.22
CA PHE A 6 -0.67 11.75 3.30
C PHE A 6 -0.22 12.97 2.48
N LEU A 7 -0.96 14.07 2.50
CA LEU A 7 -0.72 15.23 1.60
C LEU A 7 -1.05 16.58 2.28
N GLY A 8 -0.87 16.70 3.58
CA GLY A 8 -0.99 17.97 4.30
C GLY A 8 0.39 18.40 4.80
N GLU A 9 0.87 19.53 4.28
CA GLU A 9 2.05 20.28 4.77
C GLU A 9 3.44 19.77 4.34
N ALA A 10 3.70 19.84 3.04
CA ALA A 10 4.90 20.49 2.49
C ALA A 10 4.82 20.50 0.97
N ILE A 11 5.00 21.68 0.35
CA ILE A 11 5.15 21.90 -1.10
C ILE A 11 3.81 22.01 -1.86
N GLU A 12 3.04 23.05 -1.54
CA GLU A 12 2.25 23.76 -2.55
C GLU A 12 3.20 24.57 -3.44
N ILE A 13 3.91 23.94 -4.38
CA ILE A 13 4.53 24.65 -5.51
C ILE A 13 4.31 23.84 -6.80
N ARG A 14 3.17 24.11 -7.44
CA ARG A 14 3.03 24.34 -8.88
C ARG A 14 3.72 23.31 -9.82
N SER A 15 3.16 22.10 -9.91
CA SER A 15 3.30 21.19 -11.07
C SER A 15 2.16 20.16 -11.08
N GLY A 16 0.93 20.65 -11.29
CA GLY A 16 -0.26 19.81 -11.43
C GLY A 16 -0.34 19.19 -12.83
N CYS A 17 -0.47 17.85 -12.88
CA CYS A 17 -1.44 17.08 -13.70
C CYS A 17 -0.93 15.67 -14.12
N ARG A 18 0.39 15.37 -14.11
CA ARG A 18 0.90 14.03 -14.53
C ARG A 18 1.51 13.13 -13.46
N MET A 19 2.09 13.66 -12.37
CA MET A 19 2.45 12.79 -11.24
C MET A 19 1.20 12.14 -10.61
N GLU A 20 0.07 12.83 -10.68
CA GLU A 20 -1.24 12.31 -10.27
C GLU A 20 -1.67 11.09 -11.10
N THR A 21 -1.33 11.01 -12.39
CA THR A 21 -1.68 9.84 -13.23
C THR A 21 -0.86 8.62 -12.85
N THR A 22 0.43 8.81 -12.55
CA THR A 22 1.31 7.74 -12.06
C THR A 22 0.84 7.22 -10.70
N GLN A 23 0.50 8.13 -9.78
CA GLN A 23 -0.05 7.77 -8.47
C GLN A 23 -1.40 7.03 -8.61
N LYS A 24 -2.30 7.51 -9.48
CA LYS A 24 -3.58 6.85 -9.78
C LYS A 24 -3.40 5.45 -10.35
N ARG A 25 -2.44 5.26 -11.27
CA ARG A 25 -2.13 3.95 -11.86
C ARG A 25 -1.66 2.97 -10.79
N MET A 26 -0.72 3.39 -9.95
CA MET A 26 -0.22 2.56 -8.85
C MET A 26 -1.34 2.19 -7.88
N LYS A 27 -2.13 3.19 -7.45
CA LYS A 27 -3.27 2.97 -6.56
C LYS A 27 -4.25 1.97 -7.16
N LYS A 28 -4.64 2.14 -8.42
CA LYS A 28 -5.55 1.22 -9.11
C LYS A 28 -5.02 -0.21 -9.12
N ALA A 29 -3.74 -0.42 -9.43
CA ALA A 29 -3.14 -1.76 -9.45
C ALA A 29 -3.11 -2.41 -8.06
N VAL A 30 -2.86 -1.61 -7.01
CA VAL A 30 -2.93 -2.08 -5.61
C VAL A 30 -4.37 -2.43 -5.22
N ASP A 31 -5.34 -1.57 -5.56
CA ASP A 31 -6.77 -1.80 -5.28
C ASP A 31 -7.26 -3.09 -5.96
N GLU A 32 -6.92 -3.30 -7.24
CA GLU A 32 -7.24 -4.53 -7.99
C GLU A 32 -6.60 -5.78 -7.35
N MET A 33 -5.36 -5.68 -6.87
CA MET A 33 -4.69 -6.77 -6.16
C MET A 33 -5.41 -7.09 -4.84
N ILE A 34 -5.81 -6.07 -4.07
CA ILE A 34 -6.54 -6.24 -2.80
C ILE A 34 -7.91 -6.87 -3.05
N ASP A 35 -8.62 -6.42 -4.09
CA ASP A 35 -9.91 -7.00 -4.49
C ASP A 35 -9.80 -8.49 -4.86
N GLU A 36 -8.72 -8.87 -5.55
CA GLU A 36 -8.45 -10.28 -5.83
C GLU A 36 -8.16 -11.07 -4.55
N ILE A 37 -7.35 -10.52 -3.63
CA ILE A 37 -7.02 -11.12 -2.35
C ILE A 37 -8.28 -11.33 -1.51
N ASP A 38 -9.15 -10.32 -1.45
CA ASP A 38 -10.41 -10.37 -0.73
C ASP A 38 -11.28 -11.52 -1.22
N ARG A 39 -11.53 -11.54 -2.53
CA ARG A 39 -12.42 -12.52 -3.17
C ARG A 39 -11.91 -13.94 -3.07
N LYS A 40 -10.59 -14.15 -3.21
CA LYS A 40 -10.00 -15.49 -3.25
C LYS A 40 -9.66 -16.06 -1.89
N TYR A 41 -9.38 -15.22 -0.89
CA TYR A 41 -8.82 -15.68 0.37
C TYR A 41 -9.54 -15.10 1.59
N LEU A 42 -9.68 -13.77 1.69
CA LEU A 42 -10.17 -13.16 2.94
C LEU A 42 -11.61 -13.52 3.26
N ARG A 43 -12.49 -13.61 2.26
CA ARG A 43 -13.90 -13.99 2.49
C ARG A 43 -14.04 -15.39 3.12
N ASP A 44 -13.20 -16.33 2.71
CA ASP A 44 -13.20 -17.68 3.27
C ASP A 44 -12.62 -17.71 4.69
N VAL A 45 -11.56 -16.94 4.94
CA VAL A 45 -11.01 -16.74 6.29
C VAL A 45 -12.05 -16.12 7.22
N GLN A 46 -12.72 -15.05 6.78
CA GLN A 46 -13.80 -14.39 7.52
C GLN A 46 -14.96 -15.34 7.80
N LYS A 47 -15.39 -16.13 6.80
CA LYS A 47 -16.45 -17.13 7.00
C LYS A 47 -16.08 -18.15 8.07
N LYS A 48 -14.86 -18.70 8.03
CA LYS A 48 -14.39 -19.66 9.03
C LYS A 48 -14.32 -19.03 10.43
N MET A 49 -13.83 -17.79 10.51
CA MET A 49 -13.80 -17.00 11.75
C MET A 49 -15.21 -16.85 12.34
N PHE A 50 -16.19 -16.38 11.56
CA PHE A 50 -17.56 -16.20 12.04
C PHE A 50 -18.23 -17.51 12.46
N LEU A 51 -18.03 -18.59 11.70
CA LEU A 51 -18.56 -19.91 12.07
C LEU A 51 -17.92 -20.45 13.36
N CYS A 52 -16.62 -20.22 13.56
CA CYS A 52 -15.92 -20.55 14.80
C CYS A 52 -16.49 -19.75 15.99
N SER A 53 -16.61 -18.44 15.84
CA SER A 53 -17.17 -17.55 16.87
C SER A 53 -18.62 -17.89 17.21
N SER A 54 -19.43 -18.26 16.22
CA SER A 54 -20.80 -18.72 16.44
C SER A 54 -20.84 -19.94 17.36
N LYS A 55 -19.97 -20.93 17.12
CA LYS A 55 -19.89 -22.14 17.96
C LYS A 55 -19.47 -21.83 19.40
N CYS A 56 -18.58 -20.85 19.60
CA CYS A 56 -18.24 -20.37 20.95
C CYS A 56 -19.49 -19.85 21.69
N CYS A 57 -20.38 -19.14 20.98
CA CYS A 57 -21.60 -18.58 21.56
C CYS A 57 -22.73 -19.62 21.76
N ASP A 58 -22.70 -20.72 21.02
CA ASP A 58 -23.68 -21.80 21.14
C ASP A 58 -23.50 -22.60 22.44
N ASP A 59 -22.26 -22.70 22.93
CA ASP A 59 -21.95 -23.39 24.18
C ASP A 59 -22.39 -22.57 25.40
N LYS A 60 -23.53 -22.95 26.00
CA LYS A 60 -24.09 -22.30 27.19
C LYS A 60 -23.41 -22.71 28.50
N THR A 61 -22.46 -23.64 28.45
CA THR A 61 -21.71 -24.09 29.64
C THR A 61 -20.47 -23.24 29.90
N LEU A 62 -19.98 -22.53 28.87
CA LEU A 62 -18.84 -21.64 29.00
C LEU A 62 -19.18 -20.40 29.83
N SER A 63 -18.20 -19.94 30.62
CA SER A 63 -18.29 -18.63 31.26
C SER A 63 -18.19 -17.52 30.22
N ARG A 64 -18.57 -16.31 30.61
CA ARG A 64 -18.42 -15.13 29.73
C ARG A 64 -16.98 -14.93 29.26
N GLU A 65 -16.01 -15.07 30.16
CA GLU A 65 -14.58 -14.90 29.86
C GLU A 65 -14.08 -15.98 28.88
N ASP A 66 -14.54 -17.21 29.05
CA ASP A 66 -14.16 -18.31 28.15
C ASP A 66 -14.70 -18.11 26.73
N VAL A 67 -15.92 -17.57 26.59
CA VAL A 67 -16.50 -17.22 25.28
C VAL A 67 -15.69 -16.10 24.63
N GLU A 68 -15.35 -15.03 25.37
CA GLU A 68 -14.51 -13.93 24.86
C GLU A 68 -13.15 -14.46 24.37
N ASN A 69 -12.47 -15.28 25.17
CA ASN A 69 -11.21 -15.93 24.80
C ASN A 69 -11.34 -16.87 23.59
N CYS A 70 -12.46 -17.60 23.48
CA CYS A 70 -12.75 -18.47 22.34
C CYS A 70 -12.89 -17.66 21.04
N VAL A 71 -13.68 -16.58 21.07
CA VAL A 71 -13.86 -15.67 19.93
C VAL A 71 -12.55 -15.01 19.53
N ASP A 72 -11.73 -14.60 20.50
CA ASP A 72 -10.42 -14.01 20.20
C ASP A 72 -9.47 -14.99 19.49
N ARG A 73 -9.49 -16.27 19.89
CA ARG A 73 -8.76 -17.34 19.18
C ARG A 73 -9.26 -17.52 17.75
N CYS A 74 -10.58 -17.51 17.53
CA CYS A 74 -11.17 -17.59 16.19
C CYS A 74 -10.71 -16.42 15.28
N ASN A 75 -10.44 -15.25 15.85
CA ASN A 75 -10.02 -14.05 15.12
C ASN A 75 -8.51 -14.03 14.76
N MET A 76 -7.68 -14.90 15.36
CA MET A 76 -6.22 -14.85 15.21
C MET A 76 -5.75 -14.92 13.76
N THR A 77 -6.31 -15.84 12.96
CA THR A 77 -5.94 -15.99 11.55
C THR A 77 -6.27 -14.74 10.75
N MET A 78 -7.41 -14.10 11.00
CA MET A 78 -7.80 -12.87 10.33
C MET A 78 -6.88 -11.70 10.72
N LYS A 79 -6.54 -11.58 12.02
CA LYS A 79 -5.58 -10.57 12.51
C LYS A 79 -4.22 -10.75 11.84
N GLY A 80 -3.71 -11.99 11.76
CA GLY A 80 -2.44 -12.30 11.09
C GLY A 80 -2.44 -11.97 9.58
N ALA A 81 -3.55 -12.25 8.90
CA ALA A 81 -3.74 -11.88 7.50
C ALA A 81 -3.69 -10.36 7.31
N GLN A 82 -4.41 -9.60 8.15
CA GLN A 82 -4.41 -8.13 8.12
C GLN A 82 -3.00 -7.56 8.32
N THR A 83 -2.29 -8.02 9.36
CA THR A 83 -0.92 -7.58 9.64
C THR A 83 0.03 -7.90 8.49
N THR A 84 -0.11 -9.05 7.83
CA THR A 84 0.72 -9.39 6.68
C THR A 84 0.45 -8.45 5.51
N LEU A 85 -0.82 -8.18 5.19
CA LEU A 85 -1.18 -7.27 4.10
C LEU A 85 -0.70 -5.85 4.38
N GLU A 86 -0.87 -5.36 5.61
CA GLU A 86 -0.38 -4.03 6.04
C GLU A 86 1.13 -3.91 5.89
N ARG A 87 1.88 -4.94 6.32
CA ARG A 87 3.34 -4.97 6.19
C ARG A 87 3.77 -4.93 4.72
N GLU A 88 3.19 -5.77 3.89
CA GLU A 88 3.55 -5.85 2.46
C GLU A 88 3.23 -4.55 1.70
N LEU A 89 2.08 -3.93 1.97
CA LEU A 89 1.71 -2.65 1.37
C LEU A 89 2.57 -1.50 1.89
N GLY A 90 2.92 -1.51 3.19
CA GLY A 90 3.83 -0.53 3.77
C GLY A 90 5.25 -0.62 3.18
N GLU A 91 5.77 -1.83 3.00
CA GLU A 91 7.06 -2.07 2.34
C GLU A 91 7.06 -1.56 0.89
N LEU A 92 6.01 -1.90 0.12
CA LEU A 92 5.84 -1.45 -1.25
C LEU A 92 5.81 0.07 -1.36
N GLN A 93 5.04 0.73 -0.49
CA GLN A 93 4.95 2.18 -0.42
C GLN A 93 6.31 2.82 -0.08
N GLY A 94 7.01 2.27 0.91
CA GLY A 94 8.32 2.76 1.32
C GLY A 94 9.37 2.65 0.20
N GLN A 95 9.36 1.55 -0.55
CA GLN A 95 10.23 1.36 -1.71
C GLN A 95 9.92 2.37 -2.82
N LEU A 96 8.64 2.59 -3.12
CA LEU A 96 8.22 3.55 -4.15
C LEU A 96 8.62 4.98 -3.78
N SER A 97 8.42 5.39 -2.53
CA SER A 97 8.82 6.70 -2.02
C SER A 97 10.34 6.91 -2.14
N ARG A 98 11.15 5.93 -1.73
CA ARG A 98 12.61 6.00 -1.88
C ARG A 98 13.04 6.06 -3.35
N CYS A 99 12.35 5.35 -4.25
CA CYS A 99 12.62 5.40 -5.68
C CYS A 99 12.38 6.81 -6.25
N ALA A 100 11.24 7.43 -5.91
CA ALA A 100 10.93 8.79 -6.32
C ALA A 100 11.94 9.82 -5.78
N MET A 101 12.38 9.70 -4.53
CA MET A 101 13.43 10.56 -3.98
C MET A 101 14.76 10.37 -4.72
N THR A 102 15.13 9.12 -5.03
CA THR A 102 16.35 8.84 -5.81
C THR A 102 16.29 9.47 -7.21
N CYS A 103 15.11 9.47 -7.85
CA CYS A 103 14.89 10.18 -9.10
C CYS A 103 15.13 11.69 -8.95
N TYR A 104 14.59 12.30 -7.90
CA TYR A 104 14.77 13.71 -7.60
C TYR A 104 16.26 14.04 -7.36
N ASP A 105 16.95 13.29 -6.50
CA ASP A 105 18.35 13.51 -6.16
C ASP A 105 19.26 13.45 -7.39
N ARG A 106 19.02 12.49 -8.30
CA ARG A 106 19.77 12.39 -9.57
C ARG A 106 19.60 13.63 -10.45
N LEU A 107 18.41 14.23 -10.45
CA LEU A 107 18.16 15.43 -11.24
C LEU A 107 18.76 16.66 -10.57
N VAL A 108 18.68 16.76 -9.24
CA VAL A 108 19.35 17.82 -8.49
C VAL A 108 20.87 17.77 -8.69
N GLN A 109 21.48 16.58 -8.72
CA GLN A 109 22.90 16.41 -9.05
C GLN A 109 23.25 16.89 -10.47
N LYS A 110 22.30 16.78 -11.41
CA LYS A 110 22.48 17.17 -12.81
C LYS A 110 22.25 18.67 -13.05
N TYR A 111 21.25 19.26 -12.43
CA TYR A 111 20.81 20.64 -12.67
C TYR A 111 21.31 21.63 -11.61
N GLY A 112 21.79 21.14 -10.47
CA GLY A 112 22.27 21.93 -9.33
C GLY A 112 21.30 21.91 -8.15
N PRO A 113 21.76 22.27 -6.93
CA PRO A 113 21.00 22.09 -5.69
C PRO A 113 19.81 23.03 -5.49
N ASP A 114 19.68 24.07 -6.33
CA ASP A 114 18.73 25.16 -6.12
C ASP A 114 17.75 25.28 -7.31
N PRO A 115 16.57 24.63 -7.23
CA PRO A 115 15.55 24.68 -8.28
C PRO A 115 15.08 26.09 -8.63
N ASN A 116 15.20 27.06 -7.72
CA ASN A 116 14.76 28.44 -7.96
C ASN A 116 15.70 29.19 -8.92
N LYS A 117 16.90 28.66 -9.16
CA LYS A 117 17.86 29.21 -10.11
C LYS A 117 17.74 28.60 -11.50
N TYR A 118 16.83 27.63 -11.69
CA TYR A 118 16.63 27.03 -13.00
C TYR A 118 15.92 28.03 -13.91
N SER A 119 16.41 28.16 -15.14
CA SER A 119 15.63 28.80 -16.20
C SER A 119 14.34 28.01 -16.49
N ASP A 120 13.35 28.65 -17.10
CA ASP A 120 12.08 27.99 -17.47
C ASP A 120 12.31 26.71 -18.30
N ALA A 121 13.25 26.74 -19.24
CA ALA A 121 13.61 25.58 -20.05
C ALA A 121 14.24 24.44 -19.22
N GLN A 122 15.09 24.78 -18.24
CA GLN A 122 15.67 23.79 -17.32
C GLN A 122 14.61 23.20 -16.42
N MET A 123 13.69 24.01 -15.89
CA MET A 123 12.59 23.55 -15.04
C MET A 123 11.63 22.61 -15.79
N MET A 124 11.29 22.94 -17.04
CA MET A 124 10.50 22.05 -17.89
C MET A 124 11.19 20.69 -18.10
N SER A 125 12.49 20.72 -18.45
CA SER A 125 13.27 19.50 -18.68
C SER A 125 13.46 18.68 -17.40
N PHE A 126 13.62 19.34 -16.25
CA PHE A 126 13.70 18.73 -14.93
C PHE A 126 12.41 17.96 -14.60
N ASN A 127 11.26 18.62 -14.74
CA ASN A 127 9.96 18.02 -14.44
C ASN A 127 9.65 16.83 -15.35
N GLU A 128 9.94 16.93 -16.66
CA GLU A 128 9.72 15.83 -17.60
C GLU A 128 10.57 14.60 -17.26
N GLN A 129 11.85 14.80 -16.92
CA GLN A 129 12.71 13.69 -16.51
C GLN A 129 12.31 13.09 -15.16
N LEU A 130 11.86 13.92 -14.22
CA LEU A 130 11.39 13.46 -12.91
C LEU A 130 10.16 12.57 -13.09
N GLU A 131 9.19 13.03 -13.88
CA GLU A 131 8.00 12.27 -14.21
C GLU A 131 8.33 10.94 -14.88
N LYS A 132 9.21 10.94 -15.89
CA LYS A 132 9.62 9.72 -16.59
C LYS A 132 10.28 8.72 -15.63
N CYS A 133 11.13 9.20 -14.73
CA CYS A 133 11.79 8.36 -13.74
C CYS A 133 10.79 7.78 -12.72
N VAL A 134 9.89 8.61 -12.18
CA VAL A 134 8.87 8.17 -11.21
C VAL A 134 7.85 7.22 -11.85
N SER A 135 7.49 7.43 -13.12
CA SER A 135 6.65 6.49 -13.87
C SER A 135 7.33 5.13 -14.01
N GLY A 136 8.65 5.11 -14.28
CA GLY A 136 9.45 3.88 -14.27
C GLY A 136 9.45 3.19 -12.91
N CYS A 137 9.60 3.95 -11.81
CA CYS A 137 9.46 3.42 -10.45
C CYS A 137 8.09 2.72 -10.27
N ALA A 138 7.00 3.37 -10.66
CA ALA A 138 5.67 2.77 -10.53
C ALA A 138 5.53 1.48 -11.36
N ASP A 139 6.03 1.46 -12.60
CA ASP A 139 5.97 0.26 -13.45
C ASP A 139 6.74 -0.92 -12.86
N ASP A 140 7.90 -0.66 -12.28
CA ASP A 140 8.71 -1.71 -11.64
C ASP A 140 8.06 -2.22 -10.34
N HIS A 141 7.41 -1.35 -9.58
CA HIS A 141 6.71 -1.76 -8.35
C HIS A 141 5.38 -2.47 -8.64
N ILE A 142 4.67 -2.12 -9.71
CA ILE A 142 3.47 -2.84 -10.16
C ILE A 142 3.81 -4.30 -10.48
N LYS A 143 4.97 -4.56 -11.09
CA LYS A 143 5.44 -5.94 -11.37
C LYS A 143 5.71 -6.76 -10.10
N LEU A 144 5.83 -6.14 -8.94
CA LEU A 144 6.02 -6.83 -7.65
C LEU A 144 4.71 -7.29 -7.02
N LEU A 145 3.57 -6.70 -7.41
CA LEU A 145 2.25 -7.00 -6.85
C LEU A 145 1.88 -8.50 -6.91
N PRO A 146 2.11 -9.24 -8.01
CA PRO A 146 1.83 -10.67 -8.05
C PRO A 146 2.61 -11.45 -6.99
N LYS A 147 3.86 -11.07 -6.73
CA LYS A 147 4.71 -11.72 -5.72
C LYS A 147 4.28 -11.36 -4.29
N ILE A 148 3.80 -10.13 -4.07
CA ILE A 148 3.18 -9.72 -2.80
C ILE A 148 1.94 -10.57 -2.53
N LYS A 149 1.06 -10.70 -3.52
CA LYS A 149 -0.13 -11.55 -3.44
C LYS A 149 0.22 -13.01 -3.11
N GLN A 150 1.28 -13.55 -3.71
CA GLN A 150 1.74 -14.90 -3.41
C GLN A 150 2.22 -15.04 -1.96
N ARG A 151 3.07 -14.13 -1.47
CA ARG A 151 3.51 -14.13 -0.06
C ARG A 151 2.35 -14.01 0.92
N PHE A 152 1.35 -13.19 0.56
CA PHE A 152 0.13 -13.09 1.34
C PHE A 152 -0.62 -14.43 1.38
N ALA A 153 -0.83 -15.09 0.24
CA ALA A 153 -1.50 -16.39 0.19
C ALA A 153 -0.74 -17.47 1.00
N ASP A 154 0.59 -17.47 0.91
CA ASP A 154 1.45 -18.39 1.65
C ASP A 154 1.33 -18.18 3.18
N SER A 155 1.09 -16.94 3.63
CA SER A 155 0.92 -16.61 5.05
C SER A 155 -0.39 -17.10 5.70
N LEU A 156 -1.34 -17.57 4.88
CA LEU A 156 -2.64 -18.05 5.35
C LEU A 156 -2.67 -19.55 5.69
N HIS A 157 -1.55 -20.25 5.51
CA HIS A 157 -1.38 -21.68 5.78
C HIS A 157 -0.62 -21.88 7.09
#